data_AF-A0A8B9QS81-F1
#
_entry.id   AF-A0A8B9QS81-F1
#
_cell.length_a   1.000
_cell.length_b   1.000
_cell.length_c   1.000
_cell.angle_alpha   90.00
_cell.angle_beta   90.00
_cell.angle_gamma   90.00
#
_symmetry.space_group_name_H-M   'P 1'
#
loop_
_entity.id
_entity.type
_entity.pdbx_description
1 polymer ?
#
loop_
_entity_poly.entity_id
_entity_poly.type
_entity_poly.pdbx_seq_one_letter_code
_entity_poly.pdbx_strand_id
1 'polypeptide(L)'
;AHPAGDSPHFPLSLALVGISPSWGWGRLFCWKRRFHVICVCRLSGSYAGGILAAGVFSFSRLTWQWSITAEVFSLNNLFVGLLMALTVHFEEASTAKERSKISRLGAFCCGLSLCNQHTIVLYVACIVPWVLSRLLKKTELSLGHLLKLGLCFLAGLLPYLYLPASSYLNRARWTWGDQTTFQGFLTHFLREEYGTFSLVNTGHFLSGFLLRYSQLAQMRSELSLPVLALALVACLSAARRQQKSSVIWLFAGMLCVYSLFFAWRANLDVTKPLFLGVVERFWMQSNAVVAVLAGLGLVAGRCLWLEWLSAVALVAAQIWANYSTCDQSTNYIVDNFARNLLSSMPMGAVVLLRGDLPGNALRYLHYCEGVRPDVTLVDQEMMTYEWYLPKLAKHLPGVSFPGDRWNPVEGVLPDGTRTFNLHRFLKVNKHKEVFVCIGLHEGDSTWRRSYSLWPWGTCEKLVPSDAVFDPGEWIRLTRNLYNWTEDYGSFKPSSWEAVANEEMWQARMKTAFFIFDLAETASVTAEMKSQLYTLAYASYKEIVNSHPNHPVNWHKNYAIACERMLRLHQVDVDPEVLLSETVKHFLLYTERAEDDPQRQDILQAVKHLKKELQGLRKMKMQKVFLAF
;
A
#
# COMPACT_ATOMS: atom_id res chain seq x y z
N ALA A 1 -3.65 12.70 -3.35
CA ALA A 1 -4.69 11.66 -3.57
C ALA A 1 -4.05 10.28 -3.50
N HIS A 2 -4.01 9.68 -2.31
CA HIS A 2 -3.60 8.29 -2.13
C HIS A 2 -4.86 7.43 -2.24
N PRO A 3 -4.94 6.46 -3.16
CA PRO A 3 -6.09 5.60 -3.24
C PRO A 3 -6.06 4.60 -2.07
N ALA A 4 -7.08 4.65 -1.23
CA ALA A 4 -7.35 3.66 -0.19
C ALA A 4 -7.51 2.28 -0.84
N GLY A 5 -6.51 1.44 -0.66
CA GLY A 5 -6.36 0.20 -1.42
C GLY A 5 -6.25 -1.01 -0.52
N ASP A 6 -7.30 -1.33 0.25
CA ASP A 6 -7.38 -2.62 0.93
C ASP A 6 -8.69 -3.38 0.70
N SER A 7 -8.53 -4.69 0.57
CA SER A 7 -9.58 -5.67 0.27
C SER A 7 -10.53 -5.84 1.47
N PRO A 8 -11.86 -5.73 1.30
CA PRO A 8 -12.84 -5.91 2.38
C PRO A 8 -12.86 -7.31 3.02
N HIS A 9 -12.11 -8.29 2.49
CA HIS A 9 -12.12 -9.68 2.95
C HIS A 9 -11.12 -10.02 4.06
N PHE A 10 -10.33 -9.05 4.52
CA PHE A 10 -9.37 -9.21 5.63
C PHE A 10 -9.92 -9.87 6.91
N PRO A 11 -11.18 -9.62 7.35
CA PRO A 11 -11.72 -10.22 8.57
C PRO A 11 -11.92 -11.74 8.48
N LEU A 12 -12.22 -12.27 7.29
CA LEU A 12 -12.49 -13.70 7.11
C LEU A 12 -11.21 -14.55 7.12
N SER A 13 -10.11 -14.01 6.59
CA SER A 13 -8.80 -14.66 6.63
C SER A 13 -8.30 -14.82 8.08
N LEU A 14 -8.58 -13.84 8.96
CA LEU A 14 -8.29 -13.92 10.40
C LEU A 14 -9.19 -14.93 11.12
N ALA A 15 -10.47 -15.01 10.76
CA ALA A 15 -11.41 -15.97 11.36
C ALA A 15 -11.08 -17.43 11.02
N LEU A 16 -10.53 -17.70 9.83
CA LEU A 16 -10.06 -19.03 9.42
C LEU A 16 -8.69 -19.41 10.01
N VAL A 17 -7.89 -18.42 10.43
CA VAL A 17 -6.51 -18.60 10.95
C VAL A 17 -6.47 -18.27 12.44
N GLY A 18 -7.49 -18.69 13.20
CA GLY A 18 -7.54 -18.48 14.65
C GLY A 18 -6.18 -18.71 15.31
N ILE A 19 -5.68 -17.66 15.99
CA ILE A 19 -4.45 -17.58 16.82
C ILE A 19 -3.20 -17.06 16.07
N SER A 20 -2.75 -15.86 16.49
CA SER A 20 -1.45 -15.22 16.23
C SER A 20 -1.04 -14.97 14.76
N PRO A 21 -0.97 -13.69 14.32
CA PRO A 21 -0.56 -13.30 12.96
C PRO A 21 0.86 -13.71 12.55
N SER A 22 1.72 -14.20 13.44
CA SER A 22 3.07 -14.66 13.09
C SER A 22 3.19 -16.18 12.98
N TRP A 23 2.34 -16.95 13.69
CA TRP A 23 2.47 -18.42 13.76
C TRP A 23 1.59 -19.19 12.77
N GLY A 24 0.48 -18.60 12.30
CA GLY A 24 -0.42 -19.22 11.31
C GLY A 24 0.11 -19.17 9.87
N TRP A 25 0.83 -18.11 9.51
CA TRP A 25 1.18 -17.81 8.12
C TRP A 25 2.37 -18.61 7.60
N GLY A 26 3.37 -18.88 8.46
CA GLY A 26 4.46 -19.82 8.15
C GLY A 26 3.96 -21.25 7.89
N ARG A 27 2.88 -21.69 8.57
CA ARG A 27 2.24 -22.98 8.28
C ARG A 27 1.47 -22.92 6.96
N LEU A 28 0.73 -21.84 6.69
CA LEU A 28 0.07 -21.63 5.40
C LEU A 28 1.08 -21.70 4.24
N PHE A 29 2.27 -21.13 4.40
CA PHE A 29 3.38 -21.21 3.46
C PHE A 29 3.85 -22.65 3.22
N CYS A 30 3.99 -23.46 4.27
CA CYS A 30 4.31 -24.88 4.15
C CYS A 30 3.22 -25.71 3.44
N TRP A 31 1.94 -25.39 3.63
CA TRP A 31 0.82 -26.10 2.98
C TRP A 31 0.71 -25.79 1.48
N LYS A 32 1.01 -24.56 1.03
CA LYS A 32 1.00 -24.16 -0.40
C LYS A 32 1.94 -25.00 -1.27
N ARG A 33 3.12 -25.35 -0.73
CA ARG A 33 4.16 -26.13 -1.42
C ARG A 33 3.66 -27.51 -1.82
N ARG A 34 2.83 -28.12 -0.95
CA ARG A 34 2.36 -29.50 -1.15
C ARG A 34 1.48 -29.63 -2.39
N PHE A 35 0.63 -28.65 -2.70
CA PHE A 35 -0.27 -28.76 -3.85
C PHE A 35 0.44 -28.68 -5.19
N HIS A 36 1.46 -27.82 -5.33
CA HIS A 36 2.27 -27.76 -6.56
C HIS A 36 3.04 -29.06 -6.79
N VAL A 37 3.65 -29.61 -5.73
CA VAL A 37 4.30 -30.93 -5.77
C VAL A 37 3.29 -32.01 -6.15
N ILE A 38 2.12 -32.04 -5.50
CA ILE A 38 1.05 -33.02 -5.76
C ILE A 38 0.62 -32.96 -7.23
N CYS A 39 0.31 -31.78 -7.76
CA CYS A 39 -0.11 -31.60 -9.15
C CYS A 39 0.89 -32.21 -10.13
N VAL A 40 2.17 -31.84 -10.01
CA VAL A 40 3.20 -32.29 -10.95
C VAL A 40 3.50 -33.78 -10.76
N CYS A 41 3.69 -34.26 -9.53
CA CYS A 41 3.99 -35.67 -9.27
C CYS A 41 2.89 -36.60 -9.77
N ARG A 42 1.63 -36.20 -9.65
CA ARG A 42 0.48 -36.97 -10.13
C ARG A 42 0.43 -36.98 -11.66
N LEU A 43 0.53 -35.81 -12.28
CA LEU A 43 0.46 -35.70 -13.74
C LEU A 43 1.64 -36.37 -14.46
N SER A 44 2.87 -36.25 -13.94
CA SER A 44 4.10 -36.68 -14.64
C SER A 44 4.83 -37.86 -14.01
N GLY A 45 4.57 -38.18 -12.74
CA GLY A 45 5.33 -39.18 -11.96
C GLY A 45 6.66 -38.67 -11.40
N SER A 46 7.08 -37.43 -11.67
CA SER A 46 8.40 -36.91 -11.26
C SER A 46 8.32 -36.01 -10.01
N TYR A 47 9.05 -36.42 -8.98
CA TYR A 47 9.28 -35.59 -7.78
C TYR A 47 10.14 -34.37 -8.07
N ALA A 48 11.12 -34.48 -8.98
CA ALA A 48 11.99 -33.37 -9.37
C ALA A 48 11.20 -32.22 -10.01
N GLY A 49 10.28 -32.54 -10.92
CA GLY A 49 9.36 -31.55 -11.50
C GLY A 49 8.46 -30.89 -10.46
N GLY A 50 7.98 -31.65 -9.47
CA GLY A 50 7.18 -31.12 -8.37
C GLY A 50 7.97 -30.17 -7.46
N ILE A 51 9.21 -30.52 -7.14
CA ILE A 51 10.11 -29.68 -6.36
C ILE A 51 10.46 -28.40 -7.12
N LEU A 52 10.72 -28.49 -8.43
CA LEU A 52 10.93 -27.31 -9.26
C LEU A 52 9.71 -26.39 -9.18
N ALA A 53 8.51 -26.89 -9.48
CA ALA A 53 7.28 -26.09 -9.48
C ALA A 53 7.02 -25.41 -8.12
N ALA A 54 7.12 -26.16 -7.03
CA ALA A 54 6.92 -25.62 -5.70
C ALA A 54 8.02 -24.64 -5.28
N GLY A 55 9.28 -24.96 -5.58
CA GLY A 55 10.44 -24.16 -5.21
C GLY A 55 10.48 -22.82 -5.94
N VAL A 56 10.38 -22.83 -7.28
CA VAL A 56 10.44 -21.57 -8.06
C VAL A 56 9.26 -20.65 -7.77
N PHE A 57 8.08 -21.20 -7.49
CA PHE A 57 6.94 -20.40 -7.06
C PHE A 57 7.13 -19.84 -5.65
N SER A 58 7.55 -20.67 -4.69
CA SER A 58 7.65 -20.25 -3.28
C SER A 58 8.77 -19.25 -3.03
N PHE A 59 9.87 -19.38 -3.77
CA PHE A 59 11.06 -18.54 -3.62
C PHE A 59 11.15 -17.44 -4.69
N SER A 60 10.11 -17.24 -5.50
CA SER A 60 9.98 -16.00 -6.28
C SER A 60 9.72 -14.84 -5.33
N ARG A 61 10.31 -13.67 -5.61
CA ARG A 61 10.25 -12.47 -4.75
C ARG A 61 8.83 -12.14 -4.30
N LEU A 62 7.87 -12.04 -5.22
CA LEU A 62 6.49 -11.70 -4.89
C LEU A 62 5.84 -12.70 -3.93
N THR A 63 5.91 -13.99 -4.25
CA THR A 63 5.28 -15.03 -3.44
C THR A 63 5.89 -15.11 -2.05
N TRP A 64 7.21 -14.94 -1.94
CA TRP A 64 7.90 -14.91 -0.65
C TRP A 64 7.47 -13.67 0.15
N GLN A 65 7.59 -12.47 -0.42
CA GLN A 65 7.25 -11.22 0.26
C GLN A 65 5.81 -11.23 0.80
N TRP A 66 4.83 -11.63 -0.01
CA TRP A 66 3.42 -11.70 0.42
C TRP A 66 3.09 -12.93 1.28
N SER A 67 4.06 -13.81 1.55
CA SER A 67 3.92 -14.90 2.53
C SER A 67 4.31 -14.52 3.95
N ILE A 68 5.14 -13.49 4.10
CA ILE A 68 5.57 -12.94 5.38
C ILE A 68 4.80 -11.69 5.79
N THR A 69 3.99 -11.12 4.88
CA THR A 69 3.05 -10.04 5.16
C THR A 69 1.64 -10.58 5.42
N ALA A 70 0.94 -10.03 6.40
CA ALA A 70 -0.44 -10.37 6.71
C ALA A 70 -1.39 -9.81 5.64
N GLU A 71 -1.64 -10.58 4.59
CA GLU A 71 -2.37 -10.17 3.38
C GLU A 71 -3.16 -11.33 2.77
N VAL A 72 -4.21 -11.01 2.01
CA VAL A 72 -5.18 -12.01 1.50
C VAL A 72 -4.61 -12.94 0.42
N PHE A 73 -3.56 -12.49 -0.27
CA PHE A 73 -2.98 -13.21 -1.42
C PHE A 73 -2.42 -14.57 -1.03
N SER A 74 -1.90 -14.68 0.19
CA SER A 74 -1.31 -15.91 0.67
C SER A 74 -2.32 -17.04 0.71
N LEU A 75 -3.47 -16.80 1.33
CA LEU A 75 -4.55 -17.76 1.40
C LEU A 75 -5.19 -17.99 0.02
N ASN A 76 -5.25 -16.96 -0.83
CA ASN A 76 -5.74 -17.13 -2.21
C ASN A 76 -4.87 -18.08 -3.04
N ASN A 77 -3.54 -17.93 -2.96
CA ASN A 77 -2.61 -18.82 -3.64
C ASN A 77 -2.72 -20.28 -3.15
N LEU A 78 -3.07 -20.48 -1.86
CA LEU A 78 -3.38 -21.80 -1.34
C LEU A 78 -4.63 -22.38 -2.01
N PHE A 79 -5.71 -21.59 -2.14
CA PHE A 79 -6.93 -22.03 -2.82
C PHE A 79 -6.71 -22.33 -4.30
N VAL A 80 -5.96 -21.49 -5.03
CA VAL A 80 -5.58 -21.77 -6.43
C VAL A 80 -4.86 -23.11 -6.53
N GLY A 81 -3.84 -23.33 -5.69
CA GLY A 81 -3.11 -24.61 -5.64
C GLY A 81 -4.00 -25.80 -5.31
N LEU A 82 -4.89 -25.66 -4.31
CA LEU A 82 -5.84 -26.70 -3.91
C LEU A 82 -6.81 -27.04 -5.04
N LEU A 83 -7.37 -26.05 -5.74
CA LEU A 83 -8.28 -26.26 -6.87
C LEU A 83 -7.57 -26.93 -8.03
N MET A 84 -6.32 -26.56 -8.31
CA MET A 84 -5.49 -27.25 -9.31
C MET A 84 -5.24 -28.71 -8.91
N ALA A 85 -4.90 -28.98 -7.64
CA ALA A 85 -4.67 -30.33 -7.17
C ALA A 85 -5.96 -31.18 -7.24
N LEU A 86 -7.09 -30.66 -6.79
CA LEU A 86 -8.38 -31.35 -6.88
C LEU A 86 -8.78 -31.63 -8.34
N THR A 87 -8.44 -30.73 -9.26
CA THR A 87 -8.66 -30.93 -10.71
C THR A 87 -7.83 -32.12 -11.24
N VAL A 88 -6.55 -32.20 -10.86
CA VAL A 88 -5.70 -33.34 -11.23
C VAL A 88 -6.23 -34.65 -10.62
N HIS A 89 -6.56 -34.63 -9.32
CA HIS A 89 -7.12 -35.79 -8.63
C HIS A 89 -8.45 -36.25 -9.25
N PHE A 90 -9.29 -35.31 -9.70
CA PHE A 90 -10.55 -35.62 -10.38
C PHE A 90 -10.32 -36.33 -11.72
N GLU A 91 -9.34 -35.90 -12.52
CA GLU A 91 -9.00 -36.55 -13.80
C GLU A 91 -8.42 -37.96 -13.59
N GLU A 92 -7.65 -38.17 -12.52
CA GLU A 92 -7.02 -39.47 -12.22
C GLU A 92 -7.94 -40.47 -11.55
N ALA A 93 -9.04 -40.02 -10.95
CA ALA A 93 -9.98 -40.88 -10.26
C ALA A 93 -10.51 -41.95 -11.21
N SER A 94 -10.34 -43.22 -10.83
CA SER A 94 -10.67 -44.37 -11.68
C SER A 94 -12.17 -44.69 -11.64
N THR A 95 -12.78 -44.52 -10.47
CA THR A 95 -14.20 -44.87 -10.22
C THR A 95 -15.13 -43.66 -10.22
N ALA A 96 -16.39 -43.86 -10.59
CA ALA A 96 -17.43 -42.82 -10.53
C ALA A 96 -17.68 -42.32 -9.10
N LYS A 97 -17.57 -43.22 -8.11
CA LYS A 97 -17.72 -42.90 -6.68
C LYS A 97 -16.63 -41.94 -6.20
N GLU A 98 -15.39 -42.18 -6.62
CA GLU A 98 -14.25 -41.32 -6.31
C GLU A 98 -14.37 -39.96 -7.00
N ARG A 99 -14.69 -39.94 -8.30
CA ARG A 99 -14.97 -38.69 -9.05
C ARG A 99 -16.06 -37.86 -8.38
N SER A 100 -17.17 -38.48 -7.97
CA SER A 100 -18.26 -37.81 -7.26
C SER A 100 -17.86 -37.30 -5.86
N LYS A 101 -16.94 -37.99 -5.16
CA LYS A 101 -16.40 -37.51 -3.89
C LYS A 101 -15.53 -36.27 -4.10
N ILE A 102 -14.63 -36.31 -5.09
CA ILE A 102 -13.70 -35.22 -5.38
C ILE A 102 -14.44 -34.01 -5.94
N SER A 103 -15.44 -34.18 -6.82
CA SER A 103 -16.24 -33.08 -7.35
C SER A 103 -17.02 -32.35 -6.26
N ARG A 104 -17.57 -33.07 -5.27
CA ARG A 104 -18.24 -32.48 -4.10
C ARG A 104 -17.27 -31.70 -3.20
N LEU A 105 -16.08 -32.26 -2.95
CA LEU A 105 -15.03 -31.54 -2.22
C LEU A 105 -14.57 -30.29 -2.99
N GLY A 106 -14.38 -30.41 -4.30
CA GLY A 106 -14.06 -29.29 -5.20
C GLY A 106 -15.13 -28.20 -5.17
N ALA A 107 -16.41 -28.57 -5.23
CA ALA A 107 -17.51 -27.61 -5.12
C ALA A 107 -17.49 -26.86 -3.79
N PHE A 108 -17.28 -27.56 -2.67
CA PHE A 108 -17.09 -26.93 -1.36
C PHE A 108 -15.89 -25.98 -1.34
N CYS A 109 -14.74 -26.40 -1.87
CA CYS A 109 -13.54 -25.57 -1.95
C CYS A 109 -13.72 -24.35 -2.86
N CYS A 110 -14.47 -24.46 -3.97
CA CYS A 110 -14.83 -23.32 -4.81
C CYS A 110 -15.63 -22.28 -4.01
N GLY A 111 -16.67 -22.71 -3.30
CA GLY A 111 -17.46 -21.81 -2.43
C GLY A 111 -16.61 -21.14 -1.36
N LEU A 112 -15.82 -21.94 -0.63
CA LEU A 112 -14.94 -21.45 0.43
C LEU A 112 -13.87 -20.48 -0.09
N SER A 113 -13.34 -20.71 -1.29
CA SER A 113 -12.31 -19.84 -1.87
C SER A 113 -12.84 -18.44 -2.22
N LEU A 114 -14.12 -18.34 -2.60
CA LEU A 114 -14.76 -17.05 -2.92
C LEU A 114 -14.79 -16.14 -1.71
N CYS A 115 -14.97 -16.71 -0.52
CA CYS A 115 -14.93 -16.01 0.75
C CYS A 115 -13.59 -15.34 1.09
N ASN A 116 -12.51 -15.64 0.36
CA ASN A 116 -11.20 -15.02 0.57
C ASN A 116 -10.89 -13.88 -0.42
N GLN A 117 -11.02 -14.12 -1.73
CA GLN A 117 -10.68 -13.11 -2.75
C GLN A 117 -11.42 -13.37 -4.06
N HIS A 118 -12.15 -12.38 -4.58
CA HIS A 118 -12.99 -12.55 -5.79
C HIS A 118 -12.24 -12.93 -7.06
N THR A 119 -10.93 -12.69 -7.17
CA THR A 119 -10.16 -13.08 -8.36
C THR A 119 -10.17 -14.59 -8.60
N ILE A 120 -10.46 -15.40 -7.57
CA ILE A 120 -10.60 -16.85 -7.70
C ILE A 120 -11.76 -17.25 -8.62
N VAL A 121 -12.78 -16.39 -8.80
CA VAL A 121 -13.91 -16.62 -9.73
C VAL A 121 -13.41 -16.97 -11.12
N LEU A 122 -12.31 -16.34 -11.57
CA LEU A 122 -11.74 -16.58 -12.90
C LEU A 122 -11.26 -18.03 -13.08
N TYR A 123 -10.74 -18.63 -12.01
CA TYR A 123 -10.34 -20.03 -12.01
C TYR A 123 -11.54 -20.97 -11.89
N VAL A 124 -12.48 -20.65 -11.00
CA VAL A 124 -13.73 -21.42 -10.83
C VAL A 124 -14.53 -21.46 -12.14
N ALA A 125 -14.59 -20.35 -12.88
CA ALA A 125 -15.27 -20.23 -14.16
C ALA A 125 -14.65 -21.09 -15.27
N CYS A 126 -13.37 -21.45 -15.18
CA CYS A 126 -12.74 -22.41 -16.08
C CYS A 126 -12.94 -23.86 -15.60
N ILE A 127 -12.74 -24.11 -14.30
CA ILE A 127 -12.75 -25.47 -13.73
C ILE A 127 -14.15 -26.06 -13.74
N VAL A 128 -15.19 -25.31 -13.36
CA VAL A 128 -16.56 -25.84 -13.22
C VAL A 128 -17.11 -26.36 -14.54
N PRO A 129 -17.10 -25.59 -15.66
CA PRO A 129 -17.55 -26.11 -16.95
C PRO A 129 -16.74 -27.32 -17.42
N TRP A 130 -15.42 -27.32 -17.17
CA TRP A 130 -14.56 -28.44 -17.52
C TRP A 130 -14.95 -29.72 -16.75
N VAL A 131 -15.13 -29.64 -15.43
CA VAL A 131 -15.57 -30.78 -14.59
C VAL A 131 -16.95 -31.28 -15.02
N LEU A 132 -17.91 -30.38 -15.26
CA LEU A 132 -19.24 -30.75 -15.71
C LEU A 132 -19.20 -31.44 -17.08
N SER A 133 -18.39 -30.95 -18.01
CA SER A 133 -18.21 -31.59 -19.32
C SER A 133 -17.63 -33.00 -19.21
N ARG A 134 -16.73 -33.25 -18.23
CA ARG A 134 -16.15 -34.56 -17.96
C ARG A 134 -17.18 -35.53 -17.39
N LEU A 135 -17.97 -35.07 -16.40
CA LEU A 135 -19.05 -35.86 -15.82
C LEU A 135 -20.13 -36.20 -16.86
N LEU A 136 -20.47 -35.25 -17.76
CA LEU A 136 -21.38 -35.48 -18.87
C LEU A 136 -20.86 -36.54 -19.85
N LYS A 137 -19.61 -36.41 -20.31
CA LYS A 137 -18.98 -37.39 -21.21
C LYS A 137 -18.89 -38.80 -20.61
N LYS A 138 -18.78 -38.89 -19.28
CA LYS A 138 -18.75 -40.15 -18.53
C LYS A 138 -20.15 -40.65 -18.14
N THR A 139 -21.23 -39.93 -18.49
CA THR A 139 -22.62 -40.22 -18.10
C THR A 139 -22.85 -40.28 -16.58
N GLU A 140 -22.05 -39.52 -15.81
CA GLU A 140 -22.06 -39.48 -14.34
C GLU A 140 -22.75 -38.22 -13.77
N LEU A 141 -23.23 -37.34 -14.65
CA LEU A 141 -23.98 -36.15 -14.27
C LEU A 141 -25.48 -36.46 -14.22
N SER A 142 -26.06 -36.38 -13.03
CA SER A 142 -27.51 -36.44 -12.81
C SER A 142 -27.98 -35.18 -12.08
N LEU A 143 -29.29 -34.89 -12.14
CA LEU A 143 -29.86 -33.75 -11.40
C LEU A 143 -29.57 -33.83 -9.90
N GLY A 144 -29.69 -35.02 -9.30
CA GLY A 144 -29.35 -35.25 -7.90
C GLY A 144 -27.86 -35.04 -7.59
N HIS A 145 -26.96 -35.34 -8.51
CA HIS A 145 -25.54 -35.01 -8.36
C HIS A 145 -25.32 -33.49 -8.44
N LEU A 146 -25.94 -32.81 -9.40
CA LEU A 146 -25.85 -31.35 -9.54
C LEU A 146 -26.34 -30.63 -8.27
N LEU A 147 -27.46 -31.08 -7.69
CA LEU A 147 -27.98 -30.56 -6.42
C LEU A 147 -26.97 -30.75 -5.27
N LYS A 148 -26.33 -31.92 -5.17
CA LYS A 148 -25.28 -32.17 -4.17
C LYS A 148 -24.07 -31.25 -4.35
N LEU A 149 -23.66 -30.99 -5.60
CA LEU A 149 -22.58 -30.04 -5.90
C LEU A 149 -22.98 -28.62 -5.47
N GLY A 150 -24.20 -28.19 -5.80
CA GLY A 150 -24.75 -26.91 -5.37
C GLY A 150 -24.77 -26.77 -3.84
N LEU A 151 -25.25 -27.78 -3.12
CA LEU A 151 -25.27 -27.78 -1.66
C LEU A 151 -23.85 -27.73 -1.06
N CYS A 152 -22.89 -28.48 -1.60
CA CYS A 152 -21.50 -28.41 -1.16
C CYS A 152 -20.90 -27.02 -1.41
N PHE A 153 -21.17 -26.41 -2.56
CA PHE A 153 -20.72 -25.05 -2.87
C PHE A 153 -21.32 -24.02 -1.91
N LEU A 154 -22.63 -24.09 -1.66
CA LEU A 154 -23.31 -23.22 -0.69
C LEU A 154 -22.77 -23.42 0.73
N ALA A 155 -22.45 -24.65 1.13
CA ALA A 155 -21.80 -24.93 2.41
C ALA A 155 -20.40 -24.27 2.50
N GLY A 156 -19.68 -24.17 1.38
CA GLY A 156 -18.42 -23.44 1.31
C GLY A 156 -18.58 -21.94 1.55
N LEU A 157 -19.74 -21.35 1.20
CA LEU A 157 -20.03 -19.92 1.36
C LEU A 157 -20.45 -19.51 2.78
N LEU A 158 -20.65 -20.47 3.69
CA LEU A 158 -21.06 -20.20 5.08
C LEU A 158 -20.20 -19.16 5.81
N PRO A 159 -18.88 -19.05 5.59
CA PRO A 159 -18.08 -18.00 6.21
C PRO A 159 -18.57 -16.57 5.93
N TYR A 160 -19.25 -16.30 4.81
CA TYR A 160 -19.83 -14.98 4.56
C TYR A 160 -20.89 -14.57 5.57
N LEU A 161 -21.54 -15.53 6.27
CA LEU A 161 -22.50 -15.25 7.34
C LEU A 161 -21.86 -14.54 8.54
N TYR A 162 -20.53 -14.61 8.67
CA TYR A 162 -19.79 -13.86 9.69
C TYR A 162 -19.94 -12.35 9.51
N LEU A 163 -20.00 -11.86 8.27
CA LEU A 163 -20.08 -10.42 7.99
C LEU A 163 -21.36 -9.78 8.58
N PRO A 164 -22.59 -10.23 8.24
CA PRO A 164 -23.79 -9.67 8.85
C PRO A 164 -23.86 -9.92 10.35
N ALA A 165 -23.42 -11.09 10.84
CA ALA A 165 -23.41 -11.39 12.28
C ALA A 165 -22.49 -10.42 13.05
N SER A 166 -21.27 -10.19 12.56
CA SER A 166 -20.31 -9.25 13.14
C SER A 166 -20.84 -7.81 13.08
N SER A 167 -21.42 -7.42 11.94
CA SER A 167 -21.97 -6.07 11.73
C SER A 167 -23.18 -5.77 12.60
N TYR A 168 -24.00 -6.79 12.90
CA TYR A 168 -25.15 -6.70 13.82
C TYR A 168 -24.71 -6.61 15.28
N LEU A 169 -23.75 -7.44 15.70
CA LEU A 169 -23.18 -7.36 17.04
C LEU A 169 -22.42 -6.04 17.25
N ASN A 170 -21.81 -5.51 16.19
CA ASN A 170 -21.03 -4.27 16.16
C ASN A 170 -20.03 -4.20 17.35
N ARG A 171 -19.34 -5.32 17.61
CA ARG A 171 -18.29 -5.44 18.63
C ARG A 171 -16.91 -5.09 18.08
N ALA A 172 -16.72 -5.24 16.77
CA ALA A 172 -15.46 -4.91 16.12
C ALA A 172 -15.22 -3.40 16.20
N ARG A 173 -14.03 -3.00 16.68
CA ARG A 173 -13.59 -1.60 16.73
C ARG A 173 -13.39 -0.97 15.36
N TRP A 174 -13.36 -1.80 14.32
CA TRP A 174 -13.23 -1.39 12.93
C TRP A 174 -14.04 -2.33 12.02
N THR A 175 -14.65 -1.75 10.99
CA THR A 175 -15.33 -2.46 9.90
C THR A 175 -15.24 -1.65 8.63
N TRP A 176 -15.36 -2.31 7.47
CA TRP A 176 -15.49 -1.67 6.16
C TRP A 176 -16.93 -1.87 5.67
N GLY A 177 -17.76 -0.85 5.71
CA GLY A 177 -19.18 -0.95 5.34
C GLY A 177 -20.11 -1.37 6.49
N ASP A 178 -21.42 -1.20 6.26
CA ASP A 178 -22.50 -1.76 7.08
C ASP A 178 -23.13 -2.95 6.37
N GLN A 179 -23.08 -4.13 6.98
CA GLN A 179 -23.64 -5.38 6.46
C GLN A 179 -24.86 -5.87 7.26
N THR A 180 -25.48 -5.00 8.05
CA THR A 180 -26.69 -5.37 8.83
C THR A 180 -27.92 -5.60 7.96
N THR A 181 -27.97 -4.98 6.79
CA THR A 181 -29.03 -5.16 5.80
C THR A 181 -28.54 -6.04 4.65
N PHE A 182 -29.48 -6.68 3.94
CA PHE A 182 -29.14 -7.45 2.74
C PHE A 182 -28.49 -6.57 1.66
N GLN A 183 -28.97 -5.35 1.48
CA GLN A 183 -28.39 -4.38 0.54
C GLN A 183 -26.96 -4.02 0.96
N GLY A 184 -26.72 -3.72 2.23
CA GLY A 184 -25.38 -3.41 2.72
C GLY A 184 -24.40 -4.59 2.60
N PHE A 185 -24.88 -5.81 2.84
CA PHE A 185 -24.12 -7.03 2.52
C PHE A 185 -23.80 -7.11 1.03
N LEU A 186 -24.75 -6.83 0.14
CA LEU A 186 -24.55 -6.88 -1.30
C LEU A 186 -23.56 -5.80 -1.77
N THR A 187 -23.67 -4.57 -1.27
CA THR A 187 -22.74 -3.47 -1.53
C THR A 187 -21.30 -3.84 -1.15
N HIS A 188 -21.11 -4.47 0.01
CA HIS A 188 -19.81 -4.98 0.44
C HIS A 188 -19.34 -6.18 -0.39
N PHE A 189 -20.21 -7.18 -0.62
CA PHE A 189 -19.92 -8.39 -1.37
C PHE A 189 -19.59 -8.10 -2.84
N LEU A 190 -20.25 -7.12 -3.46
CA LEU A 190 -19.95 -6.69 -4.82
C LEU A 190 -18.81 -5.68 -4.88
N ARG A 191 -18.33 -5.16 -3.74
CA ARG A 191 -17.33 -4.09 -3.67
C ARG A 191 -17.78 -2.85 -4.47
N GLU A 192 -19.04 -2.46 -4.34
CA GLU A 192 -19.64 -1.37 -5.11
C GLU A 192 -18.91 -0.04 -4.88
N GLU A 193 -18.42 0.19 -3.66
CA GLU A 193 -17.65 1.39 -3.28
C GLU A 193 -16.35 1.57 -4.09
N TYR A 194 -15.79 0.46 -4.60
CA TYR A 194 -14.62 0.46 -5.47
C TYR A 194 -14.98 0.52 -6.96
N GLY A 195 -16.27 0.39 -7.33
CA GLY A 195 -16.75 0.28 -8.71
C GLY A 195 -16.92 -1.16 -9.22
N THR A 196 -17.09 -2.15 -8.33
CA THR A 196 -17.34 -3.60 -8.55
C THR A 196 -16.26 -4.37 -9.35
N PHE A 197 -15.87 -3.87 -10.51
CA PHE A 197 -14.86 -4.44 -11.38
C PHE A 197 -13.60 -3.58 -11.49
N SER A 198 -13.51 -2.49 -10.74
CA SER A 198 -12.36 -1.60 -10.73
C SER A 198 -11.47 -1.89 -9.51
N LEU A 199 -10.17 -1.64 -9.63
CA LEU A 199 -9.24 -1.71 -8.49
C LEU A 199 -9.42 -0.49 -7.59
N VAL A 200 -9.56 0.69 -8.20
CA VAL A 200 -9.77 1.97 -7.53
C VAL A 200 -10.88 2.72 -8.26
N ASN A 201 -11.65 3.56 -7.56
CA ASN A 201 -12.67 4.39 -8.19
C ASN A 201 -12.04 5.63 -8.88
N THR A 202 -11.15 5.40 -9.85
CA THR A 202 -10.50 6.43 -10.67
C THR A 202 -10.76 6.17 -12.15
N GLY A 203 -11.18 7.19 -12.89
CA GLY A 203 -11.57 7.10 -14.31
C GLY A 203 -10.44 6.88 -15.32
N HIS A 204 -9.22 6.56 -14.88
CA HIS A 204 -8.07 6.39 -15.78
C HIS A 204 -7.83 4.91 -16.10
N PHE A 205 -8.14 4.50 -17.33
CA PHE A 205 -7.77 3.19 -17.85
C PHE A 205 -6.51 3.35 -18.70
N LEU A 206 -5.44 2.62 -18.33
CA LEU A 206 -4.26 2.49 -19.19
C LEU A 206 -4.52 1.53 -20.34
N SER A 207 -3.63 1.54 -21.35
CA SER A 207 -3.71 0.57 -22.44
C SER A 207 -3.46 -0.85 -21.92
N GLY A 208 -4.38 -1.77 -22.21
CA GLY A 208 -4.23 -3.19 -21.85
C GLY A 208 -3.01 -3.86 -22.50
N PHE A 209 -2.35 -3.21 -23.47
CA PHE A 209 -1.06 -3.64 -24.00
C PHE A 209 0.07 -3.40 -23.01
N LEU A 210 0.20 -2.18 -22.47
CA LEU A 210 1.24 -1.84 -21.49
C LEU A 210 1.16 -2.76 -20.28
N LEU A 211 -0.05 -3.01 -19.79
CA LEU A 211 -0.26 -3.86 -18.61
C LEU A 211 0.15 -5.33 -18.84
N ARG A 212 -0.14 -5.89 -20.04
CA ARG A 212 0.33 -7.25 -20.42
C ARG A 212 1.83 -7.31 -20.59
N TYR A 213 2.43 -6.27 -21.18
CA TYR A 213 3.88 -6.17 -21.32
C TYR A 213 4.55 -6.13 -19.96
N SER A 214 4.07 -5.28 -19.04
CA SER A 214 4.55 -5.21 -17.65
C SER A 214 4.39 -6.53 -16.92
N GLN A 215 3.24 -7.22 -17.07
CA GLN A 215 3.03 -8.54 -16.48
C GLN A 215 4.04 -9.58 -16.99
N LEU A 216 4.31 -9.61 -18.30
CA LEU A 216 5.27 -10.56 -18.88
C LEU A 216 6.71 -10.25 -18.46
N ALA A 217 7.09 -8.97 -18.45
CA ALA A 217 8.38 -8.51 -17.96
C ALA A 217 8.58 -8.90 -16.49
N GLN A 218 7.55 -8.71 -15.65
CA GLN A 218 7.56 -9.14 -14.26
C GLN A 218 7.64 -10.66 -14.13
N MET A 219 6.83 -11.40 -14.86
CA MET A 219 6.85 -12.87 -14.81
C MET A 219 8.22 -13.44 -15.18
N ARG A 220 8.91 -12.83 -16.16
CA ARG A 220 10.30 -13.14 -16.50
C ARG A 220 11.25 -12.83 -15.35
N SER A 221 11.09 -11.68 -14.70
CA SER A 221 11.91 -11.29 -13.53
C SER A 221 11.71 -12.25 -12.36
N GLU A 222 10.46 -12.67 -12.11
CA GLU A 222 10.07 -13.45 -10.94
C GLU A 222 10.37 -14.94 -11.09
N LEU A 223 10.18 -15.51 -12.30
CA LEU A 223 10.33 -16.95 -12.52
C LEU A 223 11.61 -17.34 -13.27
N SER A 224 12.32 -16.39 -13.90
CA SER A 224 13.43 -16.60 -14.83
C SER A 224 13.03 -17.16 -16.21
N LEU A 225 13.86 -16.88 -17.22
CA LEU A 225 13.62 -17.32 -18.60
C LEU A 225 13.60 -18.86 -18.77
N PRO A 226 14.48 -19.66 -18.13
CA PRO A 226 14.42 -21.12 -18.22
C PRO A 226 13.08 -21.71 -17.76
N VAL A 227 12.50 -21.18 -16.67
CA VAL A 227 11.20 -21.67 -16.15
C VAL A 227 10.07 -21.37 -17.13
N LEU A 228 10.07 -20.18 -17.74
CA LEU A 228 9.10 -19.85 -18.79
C LEU A 228 9.23 -20.76 -20.01
N ALA A 229 10.47 -21.06 -20.45
CA ALA A 229 10.72 -21.97 -21.54
C ALA A 229 10.21 -23.39 -21.24
N LEU A 230 10.43 -23.89 -20.01
CA LEU A 230 9.89 -25.18 -19.57
C LEU A 230 8.35 -25.19 -19.58
N ALA A 231 7.69 -24.12 -19.14
CA ALA A 231 6.23 -24.03 -19.20
C ALA A 231 5.71 -24.12 -20.65
N LEU A 232 6.40 -23.49 -21.61
CA LEU A 232 6.09 -23.63 -23.04
C LEU A 232 6.32 -25.05 -23.55
N VAL A 233 7.41 -25.70 -23.15
CA VAL A 233 7.68 -27.11 -23.51
C VAL A 233 6.55 -28.01 -23.03
N ALA A 234 5.98 -27.78 -21.84
CA ALA A 234 4.83 -28.53 -21.36
C ALA A 234 3.62 -28.40 -22.30
N CYS A 235 3.25 -27.16 -22.68
CA CYS A 235 2.16 -26.92 -23.62
C CYS A 235 2.39 -27.56 -25.00
N LEU A 236 3.60 -27.42 -25.54
CA LEU A 236 3.97 -28.03 -26.84
C LEU A 236 3.95 -29.57 -26.77
N SER A 237 4.38 -30.14 -25.64
CA SER A 237 4.34 -31.59 -25.43
C SER A 237 2.91 -32.12 -25.31
N ALA A 238 2.01 -31.35 -24.68
CA ALA A 238 0.60 -31.66 -24.56
C ALA A 238 -0.16 -31.55 -25.90
N ALA A 239 0.30 -30.70 -26.81
CA ALA A 239 -0.20 -30.65 -28.18
C ALA A 239 0.19 -31.91 -29.00
N ARG A 240 1.33 -32.53 -28.68
CA ARG A 240 1.87 -33.71 -29.41
C ARG A 240 1.46 -35.06 -28.81
N ARG A 241 1.09 -35.12 -27.53
CA ARG A 241 0.68 -36.34 -26.82
C ARG A 241 -0.81 -36.28 -26.47
N GLN A 242 -1.50 -37.42 -26.45
CA GLN A 242 -2.95 -37.51 -26.14
C GLN A 242 -3.25 -37.69 -24.64
N GLN A 243 -2.28 -38.17 -23.84
CA GLN A 243 -2.54 -38.56 -22.45
C GLN A 243 -2.38 -37.38 -21.47
N LYS A 244 -3.41 -37.13 -20.64
CA LYS A 244 -3.51 -36.04 -19.65
C LYS A 244 -3.42 -34.60 -20.20
N SER A 245 -3.40 -34.40 -21.52
CA SER A 245 -3.30 -33.08 -22.16
C SER A 245 -4.44 -32.13 -21.82
N SER A 246 -5.60 -32.66 -21.44
CA SER A 246 -6.77 -31.83 -21.15
C SER A 246 -6.65 -30.96 -19.89
N VAL A 247 -5.92 -31.44 -18.87
CA VAL A 247 -5.64 -30.67 -17.64
C VAL A 247 -4.61 -29.59 -17.92
N ILE A 248 -3.61 -29.89 -18.76
CA ILE A 248 -2.60 -28.91 -19.20
C ILE A 248 -3.27 -27.78 -19.99
N TRP A 249 -4.17 -28.10 -20.91
CA TRP A 249 -4.95 -27.10 -21.65
C TRP A 249 -5.90 -26.29 -20.75
N LEU A 250 -6.49 -26.92 -19.73
CA LEU A 250 -7.28 -26.21 -18.73
C LEU A 250 -6.40 -25.20 -17.95
N PHE A 251 -5.22 -25.60 -17.50
CA PHE A 251 -4.29 -24.71 -16.81
C PHE A 251 -3.80 -23.57 -17.71
N ALA A 252 -3.46 -23.85 -18.97
CA ALA A 252 -3.13 -22.81 -19.94
C ALA A 252 -4.32 -21.85 -20.18
N GLY A 253 -5.55 -22.39 -20.27
CA GLY A 253 -6.78 -21.59 -20.36
C GLY A 253 -7.00 -20.69 -19.14
N MET A 254 -6.82 -21.23 -17.94
CA MET A 254 -6.88 -20.48 -16.67
C MET A 254 -5.88 -19.32 -16.66
N LEU A 255 -4.62 -19.57 -17.08
CA LEU A 255 -3.59 -18.54 -17.20
C LEU A 255 -4.01 -17.43 -18.19
N CYS A 256 -4.51 -17.79 -19.37
CA CYS A 256 -4.94 -16.84 -20.38
C CYS A 256 -6.14 -16.00 -19.93
N VAL A 257 -7.19 -16.65 -19.39
CA VAL A 257 -8.39 -15.98 -18.89
C VAL A 257 -8.03 -15.00 -17.77
N TYR A 258 -7.20 -15.43 -16.81
CA TYR A 258 -6.76 -14.58 -15.71
C TYR A 258 -6.00 -13.35 -16.21
N SER A 259 -4.95 -13.57 -17.01
CA SER A 259 -4.07 -12.49 -17.47
C SER A 259 -4.80 -11.51 -18.40
N LEU A 260 -5.67 -11.98 -19.29
CA LEU A 260 -6.47 -11.11 -20.17
C LEU A 260 -7.50 -10.30 -19.39
N PHE A 261 -8.23 -10.94 -18.45
CA PHE A 261 -9.22 -10.25 -17.63
C PHE A 261 -8.57 -9.16 -16.78
N PHE A 262 -7.46 -9.49 -16.11
CA PHE A 262 -6.77 -8.52 -15.27
C PHE A 262 -6.16 -7.38 -16.09
N ALA A 263 -5.58 -7.69 -17.26
CA ALA A 263 -5.08 -6.68 -18.18
C ALA A 263 -6.16 -5.73 -18.72
N TRP A 264 -7.41 -6.19 -18.79
CA TRP A 264 -8.54 -5.39 -19.21
C TRP A 264 -9.09 -4.50 -18.08
N ARG A 265 -9.04 -4.98 -16.83
CA ARG A 265 -9.72 -4.33 -15.69
C ARG A 265 -8.82 -3.54 -14.75
N ALA A 266 -7.51 -3.75 -14.73
CA ALA A 266 -6.66 -2.98 -13.82
C ALA A 266 -6.58 -1.51 -14.28
N ASN A 267 -7.08 -0.61 -13.44
CA ASN A 267 -7.25 0.81 -13.72
C ASN A 267 -6.37 1.70 -12.83
N LEU A 268 -5.15 1.23 -12.58
CA LEU A 268 -4.10 1.96 -11.87
C LEU A 268 -2.99 2.35 -12.85
N ASP A 269 -2.46 3.56 -12.68
CA ASP A 269 -1.37 4.05 -13.50
C ASP A 269 -0.04 3.39 -13.11
N VAL A 270 0.36 2.35 -13.85
CA VAL A 270 1.59 1.59 -13.60
C VAL A 270 2.88 2.36 -13.89
N THR A 271 2.79 3.59 -14.44
CA THR A 271 3.97 4.47 -14.54
C THR A 271 4.42 4.96 -13.17
N LYS A 272 3.51 5.03 -12.19
CA LYS A 272 3.82 5.35 -10.81
C LYS A 272 4.35 4.10 -10.08
N PRO A 273 5.57 4.13 -9.51
CA PRO A 273 6.19 2.96 -8.89
C PRO A 273 5.35 2.30 -7.79
N LEU A 274 4.69 3.10 -6.94
CA LEU A 274 3.83 2.58 -5.88
C LEU A 274 2.62 1.80 -6.44
N PHE A 275 2.00 2.31 -7.51
CA PHE A 275 0.84 1.67 -8.14
C PHE A 275 1.23 0.38 -8.86
N LEU A 276 2.40 0.34 -9.49
CA LEU A 276 2.96 -0.90 -10.01
C LEU A 276 3.12 -1.95 -8.89
N GLY A 277 3.60 -1.54 -7.72
CA GLY A 277 3.71 -2.38 -6.52
C GLY A 277 2.37 -2.94 -5.99
N VAL A 278 1.26 -2.24 -6.22
CA VAL A 278 -0.10 -2.72 -5.91
C VAL A 278 -0.58 -3.74 -6.94
N VAL A 279 -0.34 -3.46 -8.22
CA VAL A 279 -0.78 -4.30 -9.35
C VAL A 279 -0.01 -5.63 -9.39
N GLU A 280 1.30 -5.63 -9.11
CA GLU A 280 2.14 -6.83 -9.24
C GLU A 280 1.70 -7.99 -8.33
N ARG A 281 1.04 -7.69 -7.21
CA ARG A 281 0.55 -8.70 -6.25
C ARG A 281 -0.46 -9.67 -6.87
N PHE A 282 -1.27 -9.17 -7.81
CA PHE A 282 -2.29 -9.98 -8.47
C PHE A 282 -1.66 -10.99 -9.45
N TRP A 283 -0.48 -10.71 -10.01
CA TRP A 283 0.18 -11.59 -10.97
C TRP A 283 0.73 -12.89 -10.36
N MET A 284 0.79 -13.01 -9.04
CA MET A 284 1.18 -14.26 -8.35
C MET A 284 0.35 -15.46 -8.79
N GLN A 285 -0.93 -15.27 -9.09
CA GLN A 285 -1.85 -16.35 -9.45
C GLN A 285 -1.49 -16.93 -10.83
N SER A 286 -1.11 -16.06 -11.79
CA SER A 286 -0.53 -16.48 -13.07
C SER A 286 0.78 -17.24 -12.87
N ASN A 287 1.65 -16.74 -11.99
CA ASN A 287 2.95 -17.37 -11.71
C ASN A 287 2.80 -18.78 -11.12
N ALA A 288 1.79 -19.01 -10.28
CA ALA A 288 1.49 -20.34 -9.72
C ALA A 288 1.20 -21.37 -10.83
N VAL A 289 0.36 -21.00 -11.81
CA VAL A 289 0.03 -21.87 -12.95
C VAL A 289 1.26 -22.14 -13.80
N VAL A 290 2.04 -21.11 -14.12
CA VAL A 290 3.27 -21.24 -14.92
C VAL A 290 4.30 -22.13 -14.22
N ALA A 291 4.45 -22.04 -12.91
CA ALA A 291 5.35 -22.89 -12.15
C ALA A 291 4.97 -24.38 -12.24
N VAL A 292 3.67 -24.71 -12.15
CA VAL A 292 3.19 -26.09 -12.36
C VAL A 292 3.48 -26.56 -13.79
N LEU A 293 3.20 -25.73 -14.80
CA LEU A 293 3.50 -26.05 -16.19
C LEU A 293 5.01 -26.26 -16.41
N ALA A 294 5.87 -25.44 -15.82
CA ALA A 294 7.32 -25.59 -15.90
C ALA A 294 7.80 -26.91 -15.28
N GLY A 295 7.22 -27.31 -14.13
CA GLY A 295 7.49 -28.62 -13.52
C GLY A 295 7.13 -29.78 -14.45
N LEU A 296 6.03 -29.69 -15.21
CA LEU A 296 5.66 -30.70 -16.21
C LEU A 296 6.59 -30.68 -17.44
N GLY A 297 7.04 -29.48 -17.84
CA GLY A 297 7.95 -29.30 -18.97
C GLY A 297 9.34 -29.88 -18.71
N LEU A 298 9.82 -29.81 -17.46
CA LEU A 298 11.09 -30.43 -17.06
C LEU A 298 11.10 -31.93 -17.36
N VAL A 299 10.01 -32.62 -17.02
CA VAL A 299 9.87 -34.07 -17.22
C VAL A 299 9.75 -34.45 -18.70
N ALA A 300 9.20 -33.54 -19.52
CA ALA A 300 9.12 -33.76 -20.96
C ALA A 300 10.52 -33.82 -21.63
N GLY A 301 11.58 -33.33 -20.97
CA GLY A 301 12.97 -33.36 -21.42
C GLY A 301 13.68 -34.73 -21.38
N ARG A 302 13.03 -35.79 -20.85
CA ARG A 302 13.43 -37.22 -20.91
C ARG A 302 14.78 -37.61 -20.29
N CYS A 303 15.37 -36.82 -19.38
CA CYS A 303 16.66 -37.16 -18.76
C CYS A 303 16.66 -37.01 -17.23
N LEU A 304 16.39 -38.11 -16.51
CA LEU A 304 16.08 -38.14 -15.07
C LEU A 304 17.15 -37.55 -14.13
N TRP A 305 18.45 -37.74 -14.42
CA TRP A 305 19.54 -37.19 -13.59
C TRP A 305 19.73 -35.69 -13.81
N LEU A 306 19.55 -35.23 -15.04
CA LEU A 306 19.51 -33.81 -15.35
C LEU A 306 18.26 -33.13 -14.76
N GLU A 307 17.13 -33.84 -14.58
CA GLU A 307 15.93 -33.28 -13.94
C GLU A 307 16.21 -32.81 -12.51
N TRP A 308 16.81 -33.65 -11.67
CA TRP A 308 17.12 -33.29 -10.28
C TRP A 308 18.15 -32.16 -10.19
N LEU A 309 19.23 -32.24 -10.99
CA LEU A 309 20.24 -31.18 -11.04
C LEU A 309 19.64 -29.84 -11.47
N SER A 310 18.78 -29.85 -12.49
CA SER A 310 18.11 -28.65 -13.00
C SER A 310 17.12 -28.08 -11.99
N ALA A 311 16.34 -28.95 -11.33
CA ALA A 311 15.40 -28.54 -10.29
C ALA A 311 16.12 -27.88 -9.11
N VAL A 312 17.18 -28.52 -8.59
CA VAL A 312 17.97 -27.97 -7.48
C VAL A 312 18.67 -26.68 -7.88
N ALA A 313 19.30 -26.63 -9.06
CA ALA A 313 19.99 -25.44 -9.53
C ALA A 313 19.06 -24.23 -9.70
N LEU A 314 17.89 -24.41 -10.32
CA LEU A 314 16.92 -23.33 -10.53
C LEU A 314 16.30 -22.86 -9.22
N VAL A 315 16.01 -23.77 -8.28
CA VAL A 315 15.48 -23.39 -6.95
C VAL A 315 16.55 -22.69 -6.12
N ALA A 316 17.80 -23.18 -6.12
CA ALA A 316 18.90 -22.52 -5.43
C ALA A 316 19.18 -21.12 -5.99
N ALA A 317 19.14 -20.96 -7.32
CA ALA A 317 19.27 -19.66 -7.96
C ALA A 317 18.17 -18.69 -7.54
N GLN A 318 16.91 -19.16 -7.42
CA GLN A 318 15.80 -18.34 -6.94
C GLN A 318 15.97 -17.91 -5.48
N ILE A 319 16.39 -18.82 -4.61
CA ILE A 319 16.67 -18.48 -3.20
C ILE A 319 17.78 -17.43 -3.14
N TRP A 320 18.89 -17.67 -3.82
CA TRP A 320 20.04 -16.78 -3.79
C TRP A 320 19.70 -15.37 -4.31
N ALA A 321 18.96 -15.28 -5.41
CA ALA A 321 18.58 -14.00 -6.01
C ALA A 321 17.62 -13.17 -5.13
N ASN A 322 16.76 -13.83 -4.35
CA ASN A 322 15.66 -13.15 -3.65
C ASN A 322 15.83 -13.06 -2.12
N TYR A 323 16.75 -13.83 -1.52
CA TYR A 323 16.91 -13.94 -0.06
C TYR A 323 17.11 -12.57 0.60
N SER A 324 18.09 -11.78 0.14
CA SER A 324 18.43 -10.48 0.76
C SER A 324 17.29 -9.46 0.69
N THR A 325 16.47 -9.52 -0.36
CA THR A 325 15.32 -8.63 -0.53
C THR A 325 14.12 -9.09 0.30
N CYS A 326 13.95 -10.41 0.47
CA CYS A 326 12.81 -10.98 1.18
C CYS A 326 13.07 -11.19 2.68
N ASP A 327 14.31 -11.07 3.13
CA ASP A 327 14.64 -11.02 4.55
C ASP A 327 14.15 -9.69 5.14
N GLN A 328 13.08 -9.76 5.93
CA GLN A 328 12.44 -8.63 6.59
C GLN A 328 12.62 -8.72 8.11
N SER A 329 13.56 -9.54 8.60
CA SER A 329 13.78 -9.77 10.03
C SER A 329 14.15 -8.51 10.82
N THR A 330 14.70 -7.50 10.15
CA THR A 330 15.09 -6.21 10.74
C THR A 330 14.24 -5.04 10.23
N ASN A 331 13.18 -5.28 9.45
CA ASN A 331 12.35 -4.20 8.94
C ASN A 331 11.33 -3.75 9.99
N TYR A 332 11.66 -2.66 10.68
CA TYR A 332 10.79 -2.00 11.66
C TYR A 332 10.36 -0.60 11.20
N ILE A 333 10.50 -0.25 9.92
CA ILE A 333 10.36 1.12 9.44
C ILE A 333 8.95 1.68 9.66
N VAL A 334 7.92 0.94 9.25
CA VAL A 334 6.51 1.35 9.42
C VAL A 334 6.06 1.28 10.88
N ASP A 335 6.59 0.32 11.66
CA ASP A 335 6.36 0.23 13.10
C ASP A 335 6.94 1.45 13.84
N ASN A 336 8.21 1.76 13.59
CA ASN A 336 8.91 2.93 14.13
C ASN A 336 8.21 4.23 13.72
N PHE A 337 7.74 4.33 12.48
CA PHE A 337 6.96 5.48 11.99
C PHE A 337 5.71 5.69 12.85
N ALA A 338 4.91 4.63 13.02
CA ALA A 338 3.65 4.70 13.77
C ALA A 338 3.88 4.91 15.28
N ARG A 339 4.92 4.30 15.87
CA ARG A 339 5.30 4.53 17.28
C ARG A 339 5.74 5.96 17.52
N ASN A 340 6.58 6.53 16.64
CA ASN A 340 7.00 7.92 16.73
C ASN A 340 5.79 8.86 16.69
N LEU A 341 4.89 8.66 15.73
CA LEU A 341 3.62 9.39 15.62
C LEU A 341 2.75 9.31 16.87
N LEU A 342 2.46 8.10 17.37
CA LEU A 342 1.62 7.92 18.55
C LEU A 342 2.30 8.47 19.81
N SER A 343 3.62 8.31 19.96
CA SER A 343 4.35 8.80 21.12
C SER A 343 4.39 10.32 21.20
N SER A 344 4.34 11.01 20.06
CA SER A 344 4.38 12.48 20.03
C SER A 344 3.02 13.13 20.33
N MET A 345 1.91 12.37 20.35
CA MET A 345 0.59 12.95 20.61
C MET A 345 0.40 13.30 22.09
N PRO A 346 -0.19 14.45 22.44
CA PRO A 346 -0.56 14.75 23.82
C PRO A 346 -1.66 13.80 24.33
N MET A 347 -1.87 13.79 25.64
CA MET A 347 -2.83 12.90 26.29
C MET A 347 -4.26 13.20 25.82
N GLY A 348 -5.01 12.17 25.42
CA GLY A 348 -6.42 12.31 25.05
C GLY A 348 -6.68 12.97 23.68
N ALA A 349 -5.65 13.14 22.86
CA ALA A 349 -5.73 13.79 21.54
C ALA A 349 -6.66 13.04 20.57
N VAL A 350 -7.28 13.77 19.64
CA VAL A 350 -7.99 13.22 18.48
C VAL A 350 -7.09 13.34 17.26
N VAL A 351 -6.82 12.23 16.59
CA VAL A 351 -5.99 12.19 15.38
C VAL A 351 -6.87 11.88 14.17
N LEU A 352 -6.97 12.86 13.27
CA LEU A 352 -7.60 12.73 11.97
C LEU A 352 -6.62 12.08 11.00
N LEU A 353 -6.91 10.85 10.60
CA LEU A 353 -6.08 10.03 9.73
C LEU A 353 -6.45 10.26 8.25
N ARG A 354 -5.44 10.28 7.38
CA ARG A 354 -5.61 10.36 5.93
C ARG A 354 -4.71 9.34 5.24
N GLY A 355 -5.31 8.53 4.36
CA GLY A 355 -4.60 7.53 3.58
C GLY A 355 -4.16 6.29 4.37
N ASP A 356 -3.68 5.30 3.61
CA ASP A 356 -3.45 3.94 4.12
C ASP A 356 -2.29 3.84 5.11
N LEU A 357 -1.20 4.58 4.91
CA LEU A 357 0.00 4.46 5.75
C LEU A 357 -0.28 4.81 7.22
N PRO A 358 -0.69 6.04 7.59
CA PRO A 358 -1.01 6.34 8.98
C PRO A 358 -2.30 5.61 9.40
N GLY A 359 -3.25 5.42 8.48
CA GLY A 359 -4.49 4.70 8.70
C GLY A 359 -4.28 3.29 9.27
N ASN A 360 -3.61 2.43 8.51
CA ASN A 360 -3.40 1.03 8.87
C ASN A 360 -2.37 0.87 10.01
N ALA A 361 -1.26 1.60 9.95
CA ALA A 361 -0.17 1.43 10.91
C ALA A 361 -0.58 1.87 12.33
N LEU A 362 -1.23 3.04 12.48
CA LEU A 362 -1.68 3.50 13.80
C LEU A 362 -2.82 2.63 14.33
N ARG A 363 -3.76 2.21 13.48
CA ARG A 363 -4.85 1.31 13.89
C ARG A 363 -4.33 -0.02 14.43
N TYR A 364 -3.33 -0.63 13.78
CA TYR A 364 -2.73 -1.87 14.26
C TYR A 364 -2.11 -1.69 15.65
N LEU A 365 -1.20 -0.71 15.82
CA LEU A 365 -0.56 -0.48 17.12
C LEU A 365 -1.57 -0.12 18.22
N HIS A 366 -2.55 0.71 17.88
CA HIS A 366 -3.51 1.21 18.85
C HIS A 366 -4.56 0.16 19.25
N TYR A 367 -5.21 -0.50 18.28
CA TYR A 367 -6.30 -1.43 18.56
C TYR A 367 -5.84 -2.87 18.82
N CYS A 368 -4.73 -3.31 18.23
CA CYS A 368 -4.23 -4.68 18.41
C CYS A 368 -3.14 -4.77 19.49
N GLU A 369 -2.17 -3.85 19.49
CA GLU A 369 -1.08 -3.86 20.49
C GLU A 369 -1.37 -3.01 21.73
N GLY A 370 -2.45 -2.22 21.73
CA GLY A 370 -2.84 -1.40 22.87
C GLY A 370 -1.93 -0.20 23.13
N VAL A 371 -1.21 0.28 22.11
CA VAL A 371 -0.33 1.45 22.21
C VAL A 371 -1.17 2.73 22.26
N ARG A 372 -0.92 3.57 23.28
CA ARG A 372 -1.61 4.87 23.45
C ARG A 372 -3.15 4.76 23.40
N PRO A 373 -3.78 3.97 24.30
CA PRO A 373 -5.23 3.76 24.30
C PRO A 373 -6.02 5.03 24.64
N ASP A 374 -5.35 6.09 25.10
CA ASP A 374 -5.91 7.40 25.40
C ASP A 374 -6.19 8.24 24.14
N VAL A 375 -5.47 8.01 23.04
CA VAL A 375 -5.64 8.74 21.78
C VAL A 375 -6.85 8.21 21.02
N THR A 376 -7.61 9.09 20.36
CA THR A 376 -8.74 8.69 19.51
C THR A 376 -8.38 8.83 18.04
N LEU A 377 -8.44 7.73 17.29
CA LEU A 377 -8.16 7.69 15.86
C LEU A 377 -9.44 7.83 15.04
N VAL A 378 -9.53 8.86 14.19
CA VAL A 378 -10.71 9.14 13.35
C VAL A 378 -10.28 9.24 11.89
N ASP A 379 -10.87 8.44 11.02
CA ASP A 379 -10.50 8.43 9.60
C ASP A 379 -11.32 9.46 8.80
N GLN A 380 -10.62 10.41 8.17
CA GLN A 380 -11.23 11.51 7.43
C GLN A 380 -11.98 11.06 6.20
N GLU A 381 -11.41 10.12 5.45
CA GLU A 381 -11.97 9.65 4.19
C GLU A 381 -13.18 8.76 4.47
N MET A 382 -13.09 7.92 5.50
CA MET A 382 -14.19 7.04 5.88
C MET A 382 -15.41 7.80 6.43
N MET A 383 -15.22 8.95 7.10
CA MET A 383 -16.33 9.79 7.57
C MET A 383 -17.24 10.31 6.45
N THR A 384 -16.79 10.24 5.20
CA THR A 384 -17.60 10.60 4.02
C THR A 384 -18.57 9.50 3.61
N TYR A 385 -18.45 8.27 4.15
CA TYR A 385 -19.35 7.15 3.88
C TYR A 385 -20.52 7.10 4.87
N GLU A 386 -21.70 6.73 4.37
CA GLU A 386 -22.95 6.65 5.14
C GLU A 386 -22.89 5.66 6.31
N TRP A 387 -22.07 4.60 6.18
CA TRP A 387 -21.96 3.55 7.19
C TRP A 387 -20.99 3.89 8.33
N TYR A 388 -20.10 4.86 8.17
CA TYR A 388 -18.96 5.03 9.07
C TYR A 388 -19.36 5.44 10.49
N LEU A 389 -20.09 6.56 10.63
CA LEU A 389 -20.48 7.03 11.96
C LEU A 389 -21.48 6.09 12.66
N PRO A 390 -22.52 5.56 11.99
CA PRO A 390 -23.41 4.57 12.61
C PRO A 390 -22.67 3.35 13.17
N LYS A 391 -21.56 2.94 12.54
CA LYS A 391 -20.77 1.80 13.01
C LYS A 391 -19.71 2.16 14.04
N LEU A 392 -18.94 3.21 13.79
CA LEU A 392 -17.70 3.47 14.51
C LEU A 392 -17.82 4.55 15.58
N ALA A 393 -18.80 5.47 15.51
CA ALA A 393 -18.89 6.57 16.48
C ALA A 393 -18.98 6.07 17.93
N LYS A 394 -19.68 4.96 18.18
CA LYS A 394 -19.78 4.35 19.51
C LYS A 394 -18.46 3.79 20.06
N HIS A 395 -17.49 3.55 19.19
CA HIS A 395 -16.15 3.05 19.53
C HIS A 395 -15.13 4.19 19.67
N LEU A 396 -15.56 5.46 19.54
CA LEU A 396 -14.72 6.66 19.61
C LEU A 396 -15.09 7.51 20.83
N PRO A 397 -14.76 7.07 22.07
CA PRO A 397 -15.21 7.73 23.28
C PRO A 397 -14.67 9.16 23.41
N GLY A 398 -15.54 10.05 23.86
CA GLY A 398 -15.22 11.46 24.09
C GLY A 398 -15.10 12.31 22.82
N VAL A 399 -15.43 11.76 21.65
CA VAL A 399 -15.61 12.50 20.39
C VAL A 399 -17.10 12.61 20.10
N SER A 400 -17.57 13.82 19.83
CA SER A 400 -18.96 14.13 19.53
C SER A 400 -19.12 14.50 18.07
N PHE A 401 -19.97 13.78 17.35
CA PHE A 401 -20.24 14.03 15.94
C PHE A 401 -21.54 14.84 15.78
N PRO A 402 -21.51 16.02 15.11
CA PRO A 402 -22.68 16.89 14.99
C PRO A 402 -23.70 16.49 13.92
N GLY A 403 -23.56 15.29 13.34
CA GLY A 403 -24.46 14.71 12.34
C GLY A 403 -24.03 13.28 12.01
N ASP A 404 -24.58 12.76 10.92
CA ASP A 404 -24.46 11.36 10.49
C ASP A 404 -23.37 11.15 9.44
N ARG A 405 -22.95 12.21 8.74
CA ARG A 405 -21.96 12.14 7.64
C ARG A 405 -21.14 13.43 7.51
N TRP A 406 -19.84 13.31 7.25
CA TRP A 406 -19.03 14.47 6.89
C TRP A 406 -19.39 14.93 5.47
N ASN A 407 -19.79 16.18 5.33
CA ASN A 407 -19.89 16.88 4.04
C ASN A 407 -19.44 18.34 4.20
N PRO A 408 -18.69 18.92 3.23
CA PRO A 408 -18.34 20.35 3.27
C PRO A 408 -19.56 21.29 3.40
N VAL A 409 -20.74 20.84 2.94
CA VAL A 409 -22.01 21.55 3.06
C VAL A 409 -22.86 20.92 4.16
N GLU A 410 -23.24 21.72 5.15
CA GLU A 410 -24.19 21.33 6.20
C GLU A 410 -25.62 21.32 5.65
N GLY A 411 -26.41 20.33 6.05
CA GLY A 411 -27.80 20.22 5.65
C GLY A 411 -28.39 18.86 6.01
N VAL A 412 -29.62 18.66 5.53
CA VAL A 412 -30.28 17.36 5.56
C VAL A 412 -30.41 16.91 4.11
N LEU A 413 -29.79 15.78 3.79
CA LEU A 413 -29.91 15.16 2.47
C LEU A 413 -31.35 14.63 2.27
N PRO A 414 -31.79 14.38 1.02
CA PRO A 414 -33.17 13.92 0.74
C PRO A 414 -33.57 12.62 1.46
N ASP A 415 -32.60 11.81 1.85
CA ASP A 415 -32.75 10.57 2.62
C ASP A 415 -32.88 10.80 4.14
N GLY A 416 -32.80 12.05 4.61
CA GLY A 416 -32.84 12.42 6.02
C GLY A 416 -31.47 12.47 6.71
N THR A 417 -30.38 12.12 6.01
CA THR A 417 -29.01 12.13 6.56
C THR A 417 -28.58 13.55 6.91
N ARG A 418 -28.19 13.77 8.17
CA ARG A 418 -27.68 15.08 8.63
C ARG A 418 -26.20 15.19 8.37
N THR A 419 -25.78 16.17 7.57
CA THR A 419 -24.37 16.38 7.28
C THR A 419 -23.73 17.42 8.19
N PHE A 420 -22.44 17.27 8.45
CA PHE A 420 -21.62 18.28 9.12
C PHE A 420 -20.30 18.51 8.40
N ASN A 421 -19.78 19.73 8.50
CA ASN A 421 -18.44 20.08 8.02
C ASN A 421 -17.40 20.02 9.14
N LEU A 422 -16.12 20.14 8.76
CA LEU A 422 -15.01 20.12 9.71
C LEU A 422 -15.08 21.25 10.73
N HIS A 423 -15.48 22.46 10.34
CA HIS A 423 -15.61 23.58 11.27
C HIS A 423 -16.59 23.27 12.43
N ARG A 424 -17.75 22.68 12.12
CA ARG A 424 -18.74 22.29 13.13
C ARG A 424 -18.22 21.16 14.00
N PHE A 425 -17.53 20.18 13.42
CA PHE A 425 -16.88 19.09 14.16
C PHE A 425 -15.89 19.64 15.21
N LEU A 426 -15.02 20.56 14.82
CA LEU A 426 -14.04 21.17 15.74
C LEU A 426 -14.72 21.99 16.84
N LYS A 427 -15.77 22.75 16.50
CA LYS A 427 -16.52 23.55 17.48
C LYS A 427 -17.15 22.70 18.58
N VAL A 428 -17.70 21.53 18.23
CA VAL A 428 -18.32 20.61 19.20
C VAL A 428 -17.27 19.87 20.02
N ASN A 429 -16.08 19.64 19.48
CA ASN A 429 -14.97 18.94 20.13
C ASN A 429 -13.89 19.87 20.70
N LYS A 430 -14.21 21.13 21.01
CA LYS A 430 -13.26 22.14 21.50
C LYS A 430 -12.52 21.76 22.79
N HIS A 431 -13.02 20.76 23.52
CA HIS A 431 -12.43 20.22 24.75
C HIS A 431 -11.29 19.23 24.50
N LYS A 432 -11.08 18.80 23.25
CA LYS A 432 -9.98 17.92 22.85
C LYS A 432 -9.05 18.63 21.88
N GLU A 433 -7.76 18.31 21.96
CA GLU A 433 -6.79 18.72 20.94
C GLU A 433 -6.92 17.83 19.71
N VAL A 434 -7.10 18.44 18.55
CA VAL A 434 -7.31 17.74 17.28
C VAL A 434 -6.06 17.91 16.41
N PHE A 435 -5.53 16.79 15.94
CA PHE A 435 -4.39 16.70 15.05
C PHE A 435 -4.80 16.07 13.74
N VAL A 436 -4.07 16.38 12.67
CA VAL A 436 -4.29 15.86 11.34
C VAL A 436 -2.97 15.28 10.85
N CYS A 437 -2.94 14.02 10.45
CA CYS A 437 -1.72 13.38 9.99
C CYS A 437 -1.72 13.23 8.47
N ILE A 438 -0.63 13.68 7.83
CA ILE A 438 -0.48 13.70 6.36
C ILE A 438 -1.56 14.60 5.68
N GLY A 439 -1.92 15.68 6.37
CA GLY A 439 -2.78 16.75 5.86
C GLY A 439 -4.28 16.46 5.87
N LEU A 440 -5.05 17.52 5.64
CA LEU A 440 -6.51 17.49 5.59
C LEU A 440 -7.05 17.09 4.22
N HIS A 441 -8.26 16.54 4.19
CA HIS A 441 -9.01 16.36 2.95
C HIS A 441 -9.29 17.72 2.25
N GLU A 442 -8.88 17.85 0.99
CA GLU A 442 -8.95 19.11 0.22
C GLU A 442 -10.37 19.61 -0.05
N GLY A 443 -11.37 18.73 0.04
CA GLY A 443 -12.77 19.06 -0.23
C GLY A 443 -13.45 19.95 0.81
N ASP A 444 -12.88 20.14 2.01
CA ASP A 444 -13.48 20.92 3.08
C ASP A 444 -12.54 22.03 3.59
N SER A 445 -12.83 23.28 3.19
CA SER A 445 -12.10 24.48 3.63
C SER A 445 -12.79 25.24 4.76
N THR A 446 -13.89 24.71 5.33
CA THR A 446 -14.72 25.43 6.31
C THR A 446 -13.98 25.77 7.60
N TRP A 447 -13.03 24.92 8.01
CA TRP A 447 -12.21 25.11 9.20
C TRP A 447 -11.36 26.38 9.17
N ARG A 448 -10.94 26.84 7.97
CA ARG A 448 -10.11 28.04 7.79
C ARG A 448 -10.76 29.33 8.28
N ARG A 449 -12.06 29.30 8.59
CA ARG A 449 -12.82 30.43 9.13
C ARG A 449 -12.39 30.80 10.55
N SER A 450 -11.97 29.82 11.35
CA SER A 450 -11.71 30.02 12.78
C SER A 450 -10.58 29.14 13.33
N TYR A 451 -9.91 28.37 12.48
CA TYR A 451 -8.76 27.55 12.83
C TYR A 451 -7.60 27.75 11.85
N SER A 452 -6.41 27.52 12.36
CA SER A 452 -5.13 27.45 11.65
C SER A 452 -4.48 26.08 11.87
N LEU A 453 -3.59 25.68 10.96
CA LEU A 453 -2.80 24.45 11.09
C LEU A 453 -1.39 24.81 11.56
N TRP A 454 -0.99 24.29 12.71
CA TRP A 454 0.37 24.45 13.23
C TRP A 454 1.12 23.12 13.08
N PRO A 455 2.37 23.11 12.60
CA PRO A 455 3.10 21.88 12.33
C PRO A 455 3.40 21.11 13.62
N TRP A 456 3.24 19.79 13.57
CA TRP A 456 3.56 18.83 14.63
C TRP A 456 4.23 17.59 14.03
N GLY A 457 5.38 17.81 13.39
CA GLY A 457 6.12 16.79 12.65
C GLY A 457 5.36 16.34 11.40
N THR A 458 5.04 15.06 11.29
CA THR A 458 4.26 14.50 10.16
C THR A 458 2.79 14.89 10.26
N CYS A 459 2.32 15.24 11.46
CA CYS A 459 0.98 15.76 11.69
C CYS A 459 0.96 17.28 11.85
N GLU A 460 -0.23 17.84 11.92
CA GLU A 460 -0.50 19.26 12.12
C GLU A 460 -1.59 19.40 13.19
N LYS A 461 -1.42 20.33 14.12
CA LYS A 461 -2.40 20.64 15.15
C LYS A 461 -3.40 21.66 14.60
N LEU A 462 -4.70 21.39 14.76
CA LEU A 462 -5.76 22.36 14.50
C LEU A 462 -5.89 23.28 15.71
N VAL A 463 -5.58 24.56 15.51
CA VAL A 463 -5.53 25.57 16.58
C VAL A 463 -6.49 26.71 16.25
N PRO A 464 -7.32 27.18 17.20
CA PRO A 464 -8.16 28.36 17.00
C PRO A 464 -7.36 29.56 16.48
N SER A 465 -7.92 30.32 15.53
CA SER A 465 -7.23 31.44 14.87
C SER A 465 -6.90 32.61 15.81
N ASP A 466 -7.56 32.69 16.96
CA ASP A 466 -7.31 33.67 18.02
C ASP A 466 -6.23 33.22 19.03
N ALA A 467 -5.68 32.00 18.88
CA ALA A 467 -4.62 31.52 19.74
C ALA A 467 -3.32 32.29 19.51
N VAL A 468 -2.64 32.63 20.62
CA VAL A 468 -1.34 33.29 20.59
C VAL A 468 -0.27 32.28 20.17
N PHE A 469 0.46 32.59 19.10
CA PHE A 469 1.58 31.78 18.63
C PHE A 469 2.90 32.33 19.18
N ASP A 470 3.62 31.53 19.96
CA ASP A 470 5.01 31.78 20.34
C ASP A 470 5.95 30.95 19.45
N PRO A 471 6.68 31.56 18.51
CA PRO A 471 7.56 30.83 17.60
C PRO A 471 8.72 30.12 18.31
N GLY A 472 9.27 30.72 19.38
CA GLY A 472 10.43 30.17 20.09
C GLY A 472 10.04 28.95 20.91
N GLU A 473 8.90 29.01 21.61
CA GLU A 473 8.35 27.85 22.30
C GLU A 473 7.98 26.74 21.31
N TRP A 474 7.34 27.08 20.18
CA TRP A 474 6.93 26.08 19.20
C TRP A 474 8.11 25.37 18.53
N ILE A 475 9.20 26.08 18.22
CA ILE A 475 10.45 25.45 17.76
C ILE A 475 10.95 24.46 18.81
N ARG A 476 11.02 24.87 20.09
CA ARG A 476 11.50 24.01 21.18
C ARG A 476 10.65 22.75 21.33
N LEU A 477 9.33 22.88 21.25
CA LEU A 477 8.38 21.76 21.35
C LEU A 477 8.51 20.78 20.18
N THR A 478 8.73 21.30 18.96
CA THR A 478 8.68 20.48 17.74
C THR A 478 10.05 19.96 17.27
N ARG A 479 11.17 20.46 17.82
CA ARG A 479 12.54 20.13 17.39
C ARG A 479 12.86 18.63 17.36
N ASN A 480 12.43 17.90 18.39
CA ASN A 480 12.77 16.49 18.58
C ASN A 480 11.51 15.62 18.79
N LEU A 481 10.46 15.84 17.99
CA LEU A 481 9.24 15.05 18.09
C LEU A 481 9.45 13.56 17.79
N TYR A 482 10.40 13.26 16.91
CA TYR A 482 10.63 11.91 16.42
C TYR A 482 12.09 11.49 16.57
N ASN A 483 12.29 10.26 17.02
CA ASN A 483 13.56 9.57 16.96
C ASN A 483 13.61 8.74 15.67
N TRP A 484 14.01 9.39 14.57
CA TRP A 484 14.11 8.79 13.24
C TRP A 484 15.56 8.76 12.77
N THR A 485 16.11 7.58 12.54
CA THR A 485 17.52 7.36 12.21
C THR A 485 17.74 6.86 10.78
N GLU A 486 16.67 6.67 10.00
CA GLU A 486 16.77 6.08 8.67
C GLU A 486 17.29 7.10 7.65
N ASP A 487 18.27 6.68 6.85
CA ASP A 487 18.87 7.52 5.81
C ASP A 487 17.86 7.87 4.72
N TYR A 488 17.93 9.10 4.21
CA TYR A 488 17.07 9.53 3.12
C TYR A 488 17.38 8.77 1.82
N GLY A 489 16.32 8.28 1.15
CA GLY A 489 16.44 7.60 -0.15
C GLY A 489 16.98 6.16 -0.08
N SER A 490 17.06 5.54 1.10
CA SER A 490 17.55 4.17 1.30
C SER A 490 16.59 3.07 0.84
N PHE A 491 15.30 3.39 0.64
CA PHE A 491 14.25 2.43 0.32
C PHE A 491 13.80 2.49 -1.13
N LYS A 492 13.27 1.37 -1.63
CA LYS A 492 12.77 1.25 -3.00
C LYS A 492 11.55 2.18 -3.20
N PRO A 493 11.48 3.00 -4.26
CA PRO A 493 10.38 3.96 -4.44
C PRO A 493 8.96 3.38 -4.52
N SER A 494 8.83 2.07 -4.78
CA SER A 494 7.55 1.35 -4.83
C SER A 494 7.08 0.84 -3.46
N SER A 495 7.81 1.13 -2.38
CA SER A 495 7.60 0.55 -1.04
C SER A 495 6.95 1.55 -0.08
N TRP A 496 6.27 1.04 0.95
CA TRP A 496 5.68 1.89 1.99
C TRP A 496 6.75 2.46 2.94
N GLU A 497 7.88 1.78 3.06
CA GLU A 497 9.07 2.23 3.80
C GLU A 497 9.63 3.52 3.19
N ALA A 498 9.66 3.61 1.86
CA ALA A 498 10.05 4.85 1.17
C ALA A 498 9.08 6.00 1.47
N VAL A 499 7.76 5.74 1.48
CA VAL A 499 6.75 6.75 1.80
C VAL A 499 6.85 7.20 3.27
N ALA A 500 6.99 6.25 4.21
CA ALA A 500 7.18 6.57 5.62
C ALA A 500 8.45 7.38 5.85
N ASN A 501 9.56 6.99 5.22
CA ASN A 501 10.81 7.71 5.31
C ASN A 501 10.69 9.12 4.75
N GLU A 502 10.07 9.30 3.58
CA GLU A 502 9.79 10.61 2.99
C GLU A 502 9.01 11.51 3.96
N GLU A 503 7.91 11.01 4.54
CA GLU A 503 7.08 11.77 5.49
C GLU A 503 7.85 12.18 6.75
N MET A 504 8.72 11.30 7.26
CA MET A 504 9.55 11.59 8.44
C MET A 504 10.66 12.59 8.14
N TRP A 505 11.24 12.56 6.93
CA TRP A 505 12.19 13.56 6.49
C TRP A 505 11.51 14.91 6.28
N GLN A 506 10.42 14.98 5.52
CA GLN A 506 9.68 16.23 5.31
C GLN A 506 9.19 16.85 6.62
N ALA A 507 8.81 16.04 7.61
CA ALA A 507 8.41 16.49 8.95
C ALA A 507 9.45 17.38 9.64
N ARG A 508 10.75 17.14 9.45
CA ARG A 508 11.84 17.91 10.09
C ARG A 508 11.81 19.39 9.72
N MET A 509 11.37 19.71 8.49
CA MET A 509 11.36 21.07 7.97
C MET A 509 10.06 21.84 8.22
N LYS A 510 8.96 21.17 8.58
CA LYS A 510 7.63 21.81 8.59
C LYS A 510 7.55 23.00 9.52
N THR A 511 8.17 22.95 10.71
CA THR A 511 8.20 24.09 11.63
C THR A 511 8.95 25.29 11.07
N ALA A 512 10.15 25.08 10.50
CA ALA A 512 10.92 26.14 9.89
C ALA A 512 10.17 26.79 8.71
N PHE A 513 9.51 25.96 7.89
CA PHE A 513 8.68 26.42 6.79
C PHE A 513 7.47 27.23 7.26
N PHE A 514 6.74 26.75 8.26
CA PHE A 514 5.60 27.46 8.81
C PHE A 514 5.98 28.85 9.38
N ILE A 515 7.07 28.93 10.14
CA ILE A 515 7.56 30.20 10.70
C ILE A 515 7.99 31.16 9.60
N PHE A 516 8.60 30.63 8.53
CA PHE A 516 8.94 31.42 7.35
C PHE A 516 7.69 31.97 6.65
N ASP A 517 6.66 31.14 6.45
CA ASP A 517 5.39 31.54 5.83
C ASP A 517 4.64 32.60 6.66
N LEU A 518 4.66 32.47 7.99
CA LEU A 518 4.16 33.51 8.89
C LEU A 518 4.87 34.86 8.68
N ALA A 519 6.19 34.86 8.45
CA ALA A 519 6.95 36.08 8.17
C ALA A 519 6.58 36.72 6.82
N GLU A 520 6.15 35.93 5.83
CA GLU A 520 5.68 36.43 4.54
C GLU A 520 4.27 37.04 4.62
N THR A 521 3.52 36.78 5.69
CA THR A 521 2.16 37.29 5.86
C THR A 521 2.14 38.81 6.06
N ALA A 522 1.23 39.51 5.36
CA ALA A 522 1.19 40.97 5.29
C ALA A 522 0.82 41.68 6.61
N SER A 523 0.26 40.97 7.60
CA SER A 523 -0.23 41.53 8.86
C SER A 523 0.82 41.65 9.97
N VAL A 524 2.07 41.26 9.71
CA VAL A 524 3.14 41.20 10.71
C VAL A 524 3.98 42.48 10.70
N THR A 525 4.32 43.03 11.88
CA THR A 525 5.19 44.22 11.99
C THR A 525 6.61 43.94 11.47
N ALA A 526 7.35 44.99 11.12
CA ALA A 526 8.72 44.84 10.60
C ALA A 526 9.66 44.15 11.61
N GLU A 527 9.53 44.47 12.91
CA GLU A 527 10.34 43.84 13.96
C GLU A 527 10.02 42.34 14.09
N MET A 528 8.72 41.99 14.13
CA MET A 528 8.29 40.59 14.24
C MET A 528 8.68 39.79 12.99
N LYS A 529 8.58 40.40 11.80
CA LYS A 529 9.02 39.79 10.55
C LYS A 529 10.52 39.48 10.57
N SER A 530 11.34 40.41 11.08
CA SER A 530 12.78 40.19 11.26
C SER A 530 13.07 39.04 12.23
N GLN A 531 12.36 38.98 13.36
CA GLN A 531 12.48 37.89 14.33
C GLN A 531 12.10 36.52 13.74
N LEU A 532 10.97 36.44 13.03
CA LEU A 532 10.49 35.20 12.43
C LEU A 532 11.46 34.68 11.36
N TYR A 533 11.96 35.56 10.47
CA TYR A 533 12.98 35.15 9.50
C TYR A 533 14.26 34.69 10.17
N THR A 534 14.70 35.35 11.24
CA THR A 534 15.89 34.94 11.99
C THR A 534 15.72 33.54 12.59
N LEU A 535 14.55 33.26 13.18
CA LEU A 535 14.22 31.94 13.74
C LEU A 535 14.10 30.85 12.67
N ALA A 536 13.44 31.16 11.55
CA ALA A 536 13.33 30.24 10.42
C ALA A 536 14.71 29.93 9.82
N TYR A 537 15.55 30.95 9.59
CA TYR A 537 16.91 30.80 9.09
C TYR A 537 17.76 29.93 10.02
N ALA A 538 17.74 30.21 11.33
CA ALA A 538 18.47 29.41 12.32
C ALA A 538 18.06 27.93 12.28
N SER A 539 16.75 27.68 12.22
CA SER A 539 16.19 26.32 12.13
C SER A 539 16.62 25.62 10.83
N TYR A 540 16.50 26.29 9.67
CA TYR A 540 16.92 25.74 8.40
C TYR A 540 18.42 25.42 8.35
N LYS A 541 19.25 26.36 8.83
CA LYS A 541 20.71 26.19 8.89
C LYS A 541 21.08 24.99 9.74
N GLU A 542 20.48 24.84 10.91
CA GLU A 542 20.72 23.69 11.79
C GLU A 542 20.33 22.37 11.10
N ILE A 543 19.13 22.30 10.54
CA ILE A 543 18.57 21.10 9.93
C ILE A 543 19.42 20.63 8.73
N VAL A 544 19.73 21.56 7.82
CA VAL A 544 20.50 21.28 6.58
C VAL A 544 21.95 20.92 6.90
N ASN A 545 22.58 21.58 7.86
CA ASN A 545 23.97 21.28 8.23
C ASN A 545 24.10 19.95 8.99
N SER A 546 23.09 19.57 9.76
CA SER A 546 23.12 18.32 10.55
C SER A 546 22.91 17.07 9.70
N HIS A 547 22.34 17.21 8.50
CA HIS A 547 22.00 16.08 7.64
C HIS A 547 22.53 16.31 6.23
N PRO A 548 23.73 15.85 5.86
CA PRO A 548 24.29 16.10 4.52
C PRO A 548 23.50 15.45 3.38
N ASN A 549 22.91 14.29 3.63
CA ASN A 549 22.03 13.59 2.69
C ASN A 549 20.57 13.84 3.07
N HIS A 550 19.87 14.68 2.32
CA HIS A 550 18.54 15.15 2.64
C HIS A 550 17.70 15.43 1.37
N PRO A 551 16.37 15.58 1.50
CA PRO A 551 15.48 15.89 0.38
C PRO A 551 15.90 17.15 -0.40
N VAL A 552 15.86 17.08 -1.74
CA VAL A 552 16.39 18.14 -2.62
C VAL A 552 15.73 19.51 -2.37
N ASN A 553 14.42 19.54 -2.04
CA ASN A 553 13.66 20.75 -1.76
C ASN A 553 14.21 21.58 -0.58
N TRP A 554 14.95 20.95 0.34
CA TRP A 554 15.56 21.64 1.49
C TRP A 554 16.58 22.69 1.06
N HIS A 555 17.34 22.43 -0.01
CA HIS A 555 18.27 23.40 -0.57
C HIS A 555 17.57 24.66 -1.05
N LYS A 556 16.43 24.52 -1.74
CA LYS A 556 15.62 25.65 -2.21
C LYS A 556 15.09 26.46 -1.02
N ASN A 557 14.51 25.79 -0.03
CA ASN A 557 13.94 26.44 1.15
C ASN A 557 15.00 27.21 1.95
N TYR A 558 16.17 26.60 2.17
CA TYR A 558 17.26 27.24 2.90
C TYR A 558 17.86 28.42 2.12
N ALA A 559 18.03 28.29 0.80
CA ALA A 559 18.51 29.40 -0.03
C ALA A 559 17.55 30.60 0.00
N ILE A 560 16.24 30.36 -0.05
CA ILE A 560 15.23 31.42 0.09
C ILE A 560 15.31 32.07 1.47
N ALA A 561 15.48 31.29 2.53
CA ALA A 561 15.65 31.84 3.88
C ALA A 561 16.91 32.72 3.99
N CYS A 562 18.05 32.29 3.44
CA CYS A 562 19.26 33.09 3.37
C CYS A 562 19.06 34.40 2.58
N GLU A 563 18.33 34.33 1.46
CA GLU A 563 18.00 35.50 0.64
C GLU A 563 17.13 36.51 1.39
N ARG A 564 16.13 36.05 2.15
CA ARG A 564 15.31 36.94 2.99
C ARG A 564 16.12 37.59 4.11
N MET A 565 17.03 36.84 4.73
CA MET A 565 17.95 37.37 5.74
C MET A 565 18.85 38.48 5.18
N LEU A 566 19.30 38.39 3.92
CA LEU A 566 20.11 39.44 3.28
C LEU A 566 19.39 40.79 3.19
N ARG A 567 18.07 40.76 2.99
CA ARG A 567 17.27 42.00 2.88
C ARG A 567 17.08 42.68 4.24
N LEU A 568 17.27 41.96 5.34
CA LEU A 568 17.20 42.48 6.69
C LEU A 568 18.55 43.13 7.04
N HIS A 569 18.61 44.45 7.04
CA HIS A 569 19.85 45.22 7.27
C HIS A 569 20.33 45.21 8.75
N GLN A 570 19.69 44.45 9.64
CA GLN A 570 19.86 44.51 11.10
C GLN A 570 20.23 43.17 11.76
N VAL A 571 20.84 42.23 11.04
CA VAL A 571 21.16 40.89 11.59
C VAL A 571 22.67 40.69 11.74
N ASP A 572 23.10 40.05 12.85
CA ASP A 572 24.49 39.66 13.19
C ASP A 572 25.12 38.61 12.25
N VAL A 573 24.58 38.38 11.05
CA VAL A 573 25.11 37.39 10.09
C VAL A 573 25.78 38.11 8.93
N ASP A 574 27.04 37.74 8.64
CA ASP A 574 27.82 38.34 7.55
C ASP A 574 27.07 38.20 6.19
N PRO A 575 26.75 39.32 5.50
CA PRO A 575 26.11 39.29 4.18
C PRO A 575 26.87 38.46 3.14
N GLU A 576 28.19 38.33 3.26
CA GLU A 576 28.98 37.47 2.37
C GLU A 576 28.62 35.99 2.54
N VAL A 577 28.44 35.55 3.78
CA VAL A 577 28.09 34.16 4.11
C VAL A 577 26.70 33.85 3.59
N LEU A 578 25.73 34.74 3.82
CA LEU A 578 24.37 34.57 3.32
C LEU A 578 24.32 34.52 1.78
N LEU A 579 25.00 35.44 1.09
CA LEU A 579 25.08 35.42 -0.38
C LEU A 579 25.74 34.14 -0.91
N SER A 580 26.81 33.70 -0.27
CA SER A 580 27.52 32.47 -0.64
C SER A 580 26.65 31.23 -0.46
N GLU A 581 25.95 31.12 0.67
CA GLU A 581 25.05 29.99 0.96
C GLU A 581 23.82 29.99 0.04
N THR A 582 23.21 31.15 -0.23
CA THR A 582 22.11 31.26 -1.21
C THR A 582 22.53 30.76 -2.59
N VAL A 583 23.68 31.22 -3.10
CA VAL A 583 24.20 30.79 -4.41
C VAL A 583 24.49 29.29 -4.43
N LYS A 584 25.17 28.77 -3.39
CA LYS A 584 25.53 27.36 -3.27
C LYS A 584 24.30 26.47 -3.28
N HIS A 585 23.30 26.76 -2.44
CA HIS A 585 22.14 25.89 -2.28
C HIS A 585 21.17 25.98 -3.47
N PHE A 586 21.00 27.14 -4.11
CA PHE A 586 20.24 27.17 -5.37
C PHE A 586 20.91 26.37 -6.49
N LEU A 587 22.24 26.40 -6.61
CA LEU A 587 22.93 25.56 -7.59
C LEU A 587 22.70 24.07 -7.31
N LEU A 588 22.92 23.62 -6.07
CA LEU A 588 22.67 22.24 -5.66
C LEU A 588 21.22 21.79 -5.91
N TYR A 589 20.25 22.69 -5.73
CA TYR A 589 18.86 22.43 -6.08
C TYR A 589 18.68 22.22 -7.59
N THR A 590 19.18 23.17 -8.41
CA THR A 590 19.02 23.12 -9.87
C THR A 590 19.79 22.00 -10.57
N GLU A 591 20.82 21.45 -9.92
CA GLU A 591 21.54 20.26 -10.37
C GLU A 591 20.75 18.98 -10.14
N ARG A 592 19.95 18.91 -9.06
CA ARG A 592 19.22 17.69 -8.66
C ARG A 592 17.74 17.69 -9.05
N ALA A 593 17.15 18.85 -9.30
CA ALA A 593 15.76 19.04 -9.70
C ALA A 593 15.66 19.49 -11.17
N GLU A 594 16.01 18.60 -12.11
CA GLU A 594 16.08 18.92 -13.54
C GLU A 594 14.72 19.31 -14.15
N ASP A 595 13.65 18.72 -13.63
CA ASP A 595 12.27 18.89 -14.14
C ASP A 595 11.49 20.06 -13.49
N ASP A 596 12.09 20.85 -12.59
CA ASP A 596 11.39 21.99 -11.96
C ASP A 596 11.11 23.11 -13.00
N PRO A 597 9.84 23.51 -13.22
CA PRO A 597 9.49 24.62 -14.11
C PRO A 597 10.21 25.94 -13.81
N GLN A 598 10.56 26.18 -12.53
CA GLN A 598 11.23 27.40 -12.06
C GLN A 598 12.76 27.34 -12.20
N ARG A 599 13.32 26.25 -12.72
CA ARG A 599 14.79 26.05 -12.79
C ARG A 599 15.52 27.17 -13.52
N GLN A 600 14.98 27.65 -14.64
CA GLN A 600 15.59 28.74 -15.42
C GLN A 600 15.60 30.07 -14.64
N ASP A 601 14.49 30.38 -13.97
CA ASP A 601 14.36 31.59 -13.15
C ASP A 601 15.36 31.57 -11.98
N ILE A 602 15.52 30.40 -11.33
CA ILE A 602 16.49 30.20 -10.25
C ILE A 602 17.92 30.39 -10.78
N LEU A 603 18.28 29.84 -11.94
CA LEU A 603 19.60 30.01 -12.54
C LEU A 603 19.89 31.48 -12.90
N GLN A 604 18.88 32.21 -13.38
CA GLN A 604 18.99 33.64 -13.65
C GLN A 604 19.22 34.44 -12.36
N ALA A 605 18.48 34.13 -11.29
CA ALA A 605 18.68 34.73 -9.96
C ALA A 605 20.10 34.45 -9.43
N VAL A 606 20.59 33.20 -9.55
CA VAL A 606 21.95 32.81 -9.16
C VAL A 606 23.01 33.63 -9.90
N LYS A 607 22.82 33.91 -11.20
CA LYS A 607 23.74 34.74 -11.98
C LYS A 607 23.82 36.18 -11.43
N HIS A 608 22.70 36.72 -10.98
CA HIS A 608 22.65 38.04 -10.34
C HIS A 608 23.36 38.02 -8.98
N LEU A 609 23.00 37.09 -8.10
CA LEU A 609 23.59 36.94 -6.76
C LEU A 609 25.10 36.68 -6.79
N LYS A 610 25.62 35.95 -7.79
CA LYS A 610 27.07 35.79 -8.01
C LYS A 610 27.79 37.11 -8.27
N LYS A 611 27.17 38.02 -9.03
CA LYS A 611 27.75 39.35 -9.30
C LYS A 611 27.80 40.19 -8.03
N GLU A 612 26.74 40.16 -7.24
CA GLU A 612 26.68 40.87 -5.94
C GLU A 612 27.76 40.35 -4.98
N LEU A 613 27.89 39.02 -4.85
CA LEU A 613 28.93 38.39 -4.03
C LEU A 613 30.35 38.80 -4.45
N GLN A 614 30.61 38.86 -5.76
CA GLN A 614 31.91 39.34 -6.28
C GLN A 614 32.13 40.83 -5.96
N GLY A 615 31.09 41.66 -6.07
CA GLY A 615 31.15 43.07 -5.71
C GLY A 615 31.47 43.27 -4.23
N LEU A 616 30.78 42.52 -3.35
CA LEU A 616 30.99 42.56 -1.90
C LEU A 616 32.42 42.16 -1.52
N ARG A 617 32.95 41.07 -2.10
CA ARG A 617 34.33 40.62 -1.89
C ARG A 617 35.37 41.66 -2.33
N LYS A 618 35.14 42.32 -3.47
CA LYS A 618 36.01 43.41 -3.95
C LYS A 618 36.00 44.60 -3.00
N MET A 619 34.83 45.02 -2.52
CA MET A 619 34.69 46.11 -1.55
C MET A 619 35.38 45.79 -0.22
N LYS A 620 35.22 44.56 0.30
CA LYS A 620 35.94 44.13 1.52
C LYS A 620 37.46 44.12 1.30
N MET A 621 37.95 43.60 0.17
CA MET A 621 39.39 43.64 -0.14
C MET A 621 39.92 45.08 -0.24
N GLN A 622 39.20 46.00 -0.87
CA GLN A 622 39.59 47.41 -0.93
C GLN A 622 39.62 48.08 0.45
N LYS A 623 38.65 47.79 1.33
CA LYS A 623 38.64 48.29 2.71
C LYS A 623 39.80 47.75 3.54
N VAL A 624 40.16 46.48 3.37
CA VAL A 624 41.35 45.90 4.02
C VAL A 624 42.63 46.56 3.49
N PHE A 625 42.72 46.78 2.18
CA PHE A 625 43.87 47.44 1.55
C PHE A 625 44.02 48.93 1.90
N LEU A 626 42.93 49.61 2.28
CA LEU A 626 42.91 51.00 2.78
C LEU A 626 43.16 51.10 4.29
N ALA A 627 43.05 49.98 5.03
CA ALA A 627 43.29 49.91 6.47
C ALA A 627 44.73 49.47 6.80
N PHE A 628 45.42 48.84 5.85
CA PHE A 628 46.88 48.72 5.78
C PHE A 628 47.48 50.01 5.21
#